data_AF-A0A064CEB2-F1
#
_entry.id   AF-A0A064CEB2-F1
#
_cell.length_a   1.000
_cell.length_b   1.000
_cell.length_c   1.000
_cell.angle_alpha   90.00
_cell.angle_beta   90.00
_cell.angle_gamma   90.00
#
_symmetry.space_group_name_H-M   'P 1'
#
loop_
_entity.id
_entity.type
_entity.pdbx_description
1 polymer ?
#
loop_
_entity_poly.entity_id
_entity_poly.type
_entity_poly.pdbx_seq_one_letter_code
_entity_poly.pdbx_strand_id
1 'polypeptide(L)'
;MAAANAWLRVGAAGAAIGAVVSGCSSNQPQAQPTAAETSAASSVAAAGPDKPARLKEGSGNAITFDFIYPDGDQHWTDEAKASLNDAANAIAAYIVAPKPVTLTYKIADDNEPNHLAQASSDRVDDESAGYFRTVVQQKLITGEDANGDKPDGDIDVNWNANWALGDDVAKGGDDAGTPSQDDFKATIMHELVHTLGFDTGISAPGSAPTKNHPTFDSFVVNADGAKVINDDYTFNTAFEPNLTGGDGGLFFGGPHAMAAYDGKPVPLLTDPTWSTSNIAHLNGHVFTGENKKMMNPGDDGDGAEVRTLSPVELGILEDLGYTVVQR
;
A
#
# COMPACT_ATOMS: atom_id res chain seq x y z
N MET A 1 -29.84 52.68 16.04
CA MET A 1 -28.98 52.04 17.07
C MET A 1 -29.42 50.60 17.19
N ALA A 2 -28.70 49.68 16.56
CA ALA A 2 -28.99 48.25 16.55
C ALA A 2 -27.77 47.50 17.11
N ALA A 3 -28.07 46.48 17.91
CA ALA A 3 -27.16 45.75 18.77
C ALA A 3 -26.20 44.80 18.03
N ALA A 4 -25.10 44.50 18.71
CA ALA A 4 -24.09 43.53 18.34
C ALA A 4 -24.61 42.09 18.31
N ASN A 5 -23.95 41.24 17.51
CA ASN A 5 -23.72 39.83 17.83
C ASN A 5 -22.50 39.31 17.05
N ALA A 6 -21.53 38.79 17.80
CA ALA A 6 -20.38 38.05 17.32
C ALA A 6 -20.71 36.55 17.25
N TRP A 7 -20.35 35.85 16.17
CA TRP A 7 -20.27 34.38 16.15
C TRP A 7 -19.08 33.90 15.31
N LEU A 8 -18.17 33.22 16.02
CA LEU A 8 -17.43 32.01 15.68
C LEU A 8 -17.30 31.63 14.19
N ARG A 9 -16.05 31.63 13.69
CA ARG A 9 -15.64 30.75 12.59
C ARG A 9 -15.06 29.48 13.20
N VAL A 10 -15.86 28.42 13.22
CA VAL A 10 -15.41 27.04 13.46
C VAL A 10 -14.66 26.58 12.21
N GLY A 11 -13.50 25.96 12.44
CA GLY A 11 -12.66 25.39 11.39
C GLY A 11 -13.42 24.32 10.60
N ALA A 12 -13.35 24.43 9.27
CA ALA A 12 -13.80 23.38 8.38
C ALA A 12 -12.79 22.23 8.47
N ALA A 13 -13.26 21.08 8.95
CA ALA A 13 -12.62 19.81 8.68
C ALA A 13 -12.63 19.60 7.16
N GLY A 14 -11.45 19.51 6.55
CA GLY A 14 -11.32 19.07 5.17
C GLY A 14 -11.74 17.61 5.10
N ALA A 15 -12.83 17.33 4.38
CA ALA A 15 -13.13 15.99 3.93
C ALA A 15 -12.08 15.62 2.88
N ALA A 16 -11.15 14.74 3.23
CA ALA A 16 -10.31 14.08 2.24
C ALA A 16 -11.25 13.32 1.30
N ILE A 17 -11.22 13.67 0.02
CA ILE A 17 -11.82 12.85 -1.03
C ILE A 17 -10.88 11.65 -1.13
N GLY A 18 -11.23 10.59 -0.40
CA GLY A 18 -10.43 9.38 -0.33
C GLY A 18 -10.17 8.83 -1.71
N ALA A 19 -8.89 8.64 -2.04
CA ALA A 19 -8.52 7.64 -3.02
C ALA A 19 -9.13 6.32 -2.53
N VAL A 20 -9.92 5.66 -3.36
CA VAL A 20 -10.37 4.30 -3.08
C VAL A 20 -9.14 3.43 -3.35
N VAL A 21 -8.35 3.18 -2.31
CA VAL A 21 -7.17 2.33 -2.40
C VAL A 21 -7.62 0.87 -2.37
N SER A 22 -6.96 0.05 -3.16
CA SER A 22 -7.19 -1.39 -3.15
C SER A 22 -6.37 -2.00 -2.04
N GLY A 23 -7.03 -2.50 -1.00
CA GLY A 23 -6.37 -3.38 -0.05
C GLY A 23 -6.12 -4.76 -0.66
N CYS A 24 -5.09 -5.44 -0.16
CA CYS A 24 -4.96 -6.88 -0.34
C CYS A 24 -6.21 -7.59 0.17
N SER A 25 -6.71 -8.54 -0.61
CA SER A 25 -7.84 -9.39 -0.25
C SER A 25 -7.38 -10.84 -0.07
N SER A 26 -8.10 -11.59 0.76
CA SER A 26 -7.88 -13.05 0.88
C SER A 26 -8.81 -13.79 -0.07
N ASN A 27 -8.33 -14.87 -0.68
CA ASN A 27 -9.17 -15.79 -1.46
C ASN A 27 -9.96 -16.80 -0.58
N GLN A 28 -9.83 -16.72 0.76
CA GLN A 28 -10.44 -17.65 1.72
C GLN A 28 -11.82 -17.18 2.24
N PRO A 29 -12.79 -18.08 2.47
CA PRO A 29 -14.01 -17.75 3.21
C PRO A 29 -13.67 -17.44 4.69
N GLN A 30 -13.86 -16.21 5.14
CA GLN A 30 -13.65 -15.86 6.55
C GLN A 30 -14.66 -16.57 7.47
N ALA A 31 -14.16 -17.19 8.54
CA ALA A 31 -15.00 -17.74 9.60
C ALA A 31 -15.48 -16.63 10.53
N GLN A 32 -16.80 -16.54 10.79
CA GLN A 32 -17.35 -15.60 11.76
C GLN A 32 -16.81 -15.89 13.18
N PRO A 33 -16.37 -14.87 13.94
CA PRO A 33 -15.86 -15.10 15.29
C PRO A 33 -17.00 -15.44 16.26
N THR A 34 -16.87 -16.58 16.94
CA THR A 34 -17.65 -16.91 18.13
C THR A 34 -17.08 -16.16 19.33
N ALA A 35 -17.96 -15.44 20.04
CA ALA A 35 -17.63 -14.66 21.23
C ALA A 35 -16.91 -15.49 22.30
N ALA A 36 -15.74 -15.03 22.74
CA ALA A 36 -15.04 -15.57 23.90
C ALA A 36 -15.47 -14.83 25.17
N GLU A 37 -15.79 -15.60 26.20
CA GLU A 37 -16.25 -15.13 27.52
C GLU A 37 -15.14 -14.45 28.32
N THR A 38 -15.54 -13.37 29.00
CA THR A 38 -14.76 -12.60 29.96
C THR A 38 -14.43 -13.38 31.23
N SER A 39 -13.19 -13.24 31.74
CA SER A 39 -12.95 -13.27 33.18
C SER A 39 -11.92 -12.22 33.57
N ALA A 40 -12.26 -11.41 34.58
CA ALA A 40 -11.48 -10.30 35.09
C ALA A 40 -10.62 -10.73 36.29
N ALA A 41 -9.40 -10.17 36.39
CA ALA A 41 -8.70 -10.02 37.66
C ALA A 41 -7.78 -8.78 37.65
N SER A 42 -7.64 -8.19 38.84
CA SER A 42 -7.31 -6.79 39.12
C SER A 42 -5.87 -6.32 38.91
N SER A 43 -5.84 -4.99 38.75
CA SER A 43 -4.76 -4.00 38.74
C SER A 43 -3.54 -4.19 39.64
N VAL A 44 -2.38 -3.83 39.08
CA VAL A 44 -1.29 -3.13 39.78
C VAL A 44 -0.76 -2.03 38.86
N ALA A 45 -0.78 -0.79 39.34
CA ALA A 45 -0.21 0.36 38.65
C ALA A 45 1.32 0.28 38.62
N ALA A 46 1.92 0.44 37.44
CA ALA A 46 3.35 0.66 37.27
C ALA A 46 3.58 1.72 36.18
N ALA A 47 4.59 2.55 36.43
CA ALA A 47 4.94 3.76 35.70
C ALA A 47 5.07 3.54 34.18
N GLY A 48 4.67 4.56 33.41
CA GLY A 48 4.70 4.53 31.95
C GLY A 48 6.10 4.24 31.41
N PRO A 49 6.23 3.45 30.33
CA PRO A 49 7.53 3.15 29.77
C PRO A 49 8.08 4.40 29.06
N ASP A 50 9.29 4.77 29.46
CA ASP A 50 10.14 5.68 28.72
C ASP A 50 10.27 5.21 27.27
N LYS A 51 10.19 6.19 26.36
CA LYS A 51 10.39 6.07 24.91
C LYS A 51 11.56 5.11 24.61
N PRO A 52 11.35 3.97 23.90
CA PRO A 52 12.42 3.03 23.65
C PRO A 52 13.54 3.69 22.82
N ALA A 53 14.76 3.42 23.23
CA ALA A 53 15.98 3.99 22.66
C ALA A 53 16.08 3.64 21.17
N ARG A 54 16.18 4.68 20.32
CA ARG A 54 16.47 4.55 18.89
C ARG A 54 17.76 3.75 18.71
N LEU A 55 17.68 2.63 18.00
CA LEU A 55 18.85 1.95 17.46
C LEU A 55 19.59 2.93 16.54
N LYS A 56 20.85 3.21 16.86
CA LYS A 56 21.79 3.93 16.00
C LYS A 56 22.65 2.91 15.28
N GLU A 57 22.64 2.90 13.95
CA GLU A 57 23.86 2.81 13.14
C GLU A 57 23.61 3.07 11.66
N GLY A 58 24.53 3.80 11.01
CA GLY A 58 24.54 4.09 9.57
C GLY A 58 24.50 5.59 9.22
N SER A 59 25.66 6.23 9.11
CA SER A 59 25.79 7.63 8.68
C SER A 59 25.51 7.78 7.17
N GLY A 60 24.31 8.28 6.85
CA GLY A 60 23.79 8.53 5.49
C GLY A 60 22.97 7.35 4.97
N ASN A 61 21.67 7.54 4.69
CA ASN A 61 20.67 6.55 4.22
C ASN A 61 19.77 5.89 5.29
N ALA A 62 19.79 6.34 6.55
CA ALA A 62 18.91 5.78 7.58
C ALA A 62 17.43 6.14 7.33
N ILE A 63 16.66 5.22 6.75
CA ILE A 63 15.20 5.23 6.73
C ILE A 63 14.73 4.58 8.03
N THR A 64 13.84 5.25 8.75
CA THR A 64 13.26 4.75 10.01
C THR A 64 11.75 4.92 9.97
N PHE A 65 11.04 4.18 10.81
CA PHE A 65 9.58 4.23 10.89
C PHE A 65 9.12 4.67 12.27
N ASP A 66 8.07 5.48 12.30
CA ASP A 66 7.31 5.85 13.50
C ASP A 66 5.85 5.46 13.28
N PHE A 67 5.36 4.50 14.06
CA PHE A 67 4.02 3.96 13.92
C PHE A 67 3.13 4.50 15.04
N ILE A 68 2.06 5.18 14.66
CA ILE A 68 1.05 5.72 15.59
C ILE A 68 -0.07 4.69 15.72
N TYR A 69 0.01 3.87 16.77
CA TYR A 69 -0.97 2.83 17.07
C TYR A 69 -2.25 3.40 17.71
N PRO A 70 -3.42 2.76 17.49
CA PRO A 70 -4.64 3.12 18.19
C PRO A 70 -4.53 2.87 19.70
N ASP A 71 -5.04 3.82 20.49
CA ASP A 71 -4.99 3.75 21.95
C ASP A 71 -5.85 2.59 22.47
N GLY A 72 -5.24 1.71 23.27
CA GLY A 72 -5.96 0.65 24.00
C GLY A 72 -6.39 -0.55 23.16
N ASP A 73 -5.99 -0.62 21.89
CA ASP A 73 -6.21 -1.79 21.05
C ASP A 73 -5.28 -2.94 21.47
N GLN A 74 -5.89 -4.10 21.70
CA GLN A 74 -5.22 -5.30 22.21
C GLN A 74 -4.58 -6.14 21.11
N HIS A 75 -4.95 -5.95 19.84
CA HIS A 75 -4.37 -6.70 18.73
C HIS A 75 -2.91 -6.31 18.47
N TRP A 76 -2.55 -5.04 18.72
CA TRP A 76 -1.19 -4.51 18.59
C TRP A 76 -0.28 -4.92 19.76
N THR A 77 -0.08 -6.22 19.90
CA THR A 77 0.91 -6.85 20.79
C THR A 77 2.34 -6.48 20.39
N ASP A 78 3.31 -6.74 21.27
CA ASP A 78 4.73 -6.52 20.95
C ASP A 78 5.19 -7.34 19.74
N GLU A 79 4.62 -8.54 19.54
CA GLU A 79 4.89 -9.40 18.39
C GLU A 79 4.34 -8.82 17.09
N ALA A 80 3.08 -8.34 17.09
CA ALA A 80 2.48 -7.68 15.93
C ALA A 80 3.27 -6.42 15.53
N LYS A 81 3.66 -5.61 16.52
CA LYS A 81 4.50 -4.42 16.31
C LYS A 81 5.88 -4.78 15.77
N ALA A 82 6.50 -5.85 16.26
CA ALA A 82 7.78 -6.33 15.75
C ALA A 82 7.63 -6.81 14.29
N SER A 83 6.58 -7.55 13.98
CA SER A 83 6.29 -8.04 12.63
C SER A 83 6.08 -6.90 11.63
N LEU A 84 5.32 -5.87 12.01
CA LEU A 84 5.14 -4.65 11.20
C LEU A 84 6.47 -3.94 10.95
N ASN A 85 7.30 -3.80 11.99
CA ASN A 85 8.64 -3.19 11.85
C ASN A 85 9.55 -4.02 10.94
N ASP A 86 9.53 -5.35 11.05
CA ASP A 86 10.32 -6.24 10.19
C ASP A 86 9.94 -6.08 8.72
N ALA A 87 8.63 -6.09 8.42
CA ALA A 87 8.10 -5.87 7.07
C ALA A 87 8.53 -4.50 6.52
N ALA A 88 8.39 -3.44 7.32
CA ALA A 88 8.77 -2.09 6.92
C ALA A 88 10.28 -1.94 6.68
N ASN A 89 11.10 -2.52 7.56
CA ASN A 89 12.55 -2.54 7.40
C ASN A 89 12.99 -3.36 6.17
N ALA A 90 12.27 -4.43 5.84
CA ALA A 90 12.53 -5.24 4.66
C ALA A 90 12.31 -4.43 3.37
N ILE A 91 11.23 -3.64 3.28
CA ILE A 91 10.99 -2.71 2.16
C ILE A 91 12.02 -1.58 2.13
N ALA A 92 12.28 -0.92 3.27
CA ALA A 92 13.23 0.18 3.35
C ALA A 92 14.65 -0.21 2.89
N ALA A 93 15.04 -1.46 3.10
CA ALA A 93 16.36 -1.95 2.70
C ALA A 93 16.58 -2.02 1.18
N TYR A 94 15.53 -1.89 0.36
CA TYR A 94 15.65 -1.74 -1.09
C TYR A 94 15.85 -0.29 -1.54
N ILE A 95 15.72 0.71 -0.65
CA ILE A 95 15.66 2.13 -1.01
C ILE A 95 16.83 2.91 -0.41
N VAL A 96 17.41 3.79 -1.20
CA VAL A 96 18.43 4.75 -0.76
C VAL A 96 17.82 6.14 -0.66
N ALA A 97 17.62 6.63 0.57
CA ALA A 97 17.23 8.01 0.82
C ALA A 97 18.46 8.95 0.79
N PRO A 98 18.37 10.17 0.24
CA PRO A 98 19.50 11.09 0.10
C PRO A 98 20.01 11.66 1.44
N LYS A 99 19.20 11.54 2.50
CA LYS A 99 19.53 11.89 3.89
C LYS A 99 18.66 11.05 4.83
N PRO A 100 18.99 10.98 6.13
CA PRO A 100 18.14 10.28 7.10
C PRO A 100 16.72 10.83 7.11
N VAL A 101 15.74 9.94 7.08
CA VAL A 101 14.31 10.27 7.13
C VAL A 101 13.58 9.34 8.11
N THR A 102 12.52 9.85 8.71
CA THR A 102 11.55 9.03 9.46
C THR A 102 10.23 9.12 8.73
N LEU A 103 9.70 7.96 8.35
CA LEU A 103 8.35 7.81 7.82
C LEU A 103 7.39 7.57 8.98
N THR A 104 6.38 8.40 9.09
CA THR A 104 5.35 8.30 10.12
C THR A 104 4.09 7.69 9.52
N TYR A 105 3.66 6.53 10.00
CA TYR A 105 2.40 5.93 9.59
C TYR A 105 1.40 5.94 10.73
N LYS A 106 0.16 6.32 10.41
CA LYS A 106 -0.96 6.12 11.31
C LYS A 106 -1.55 4.74 11.08
N ILE A 107 -1.78 4.02 12.17
CA ILE A 107 -2.31 2.66 12.15
C ILE A 107 -3.77 2.70 12.56
N ALA A 108 -4.62 1.96 11.86
CA ALA A 108 -6.01 1.74 12.25
C ALA A 108 -6.47 0.30 11.98
N ASP A 109 -7.67 0.00 12.44
CA ASP A 109 -8.32 -1.28 12.16
C ASP A 109 -9.14 -1.18 10.88
N ASP A 110 -8.92 -2.13 9.98
CA ASP A 110 -9.84 -2.38 8.87
C ASP A 110 -10.92 -3.36 9.36
N ASN A 111 -12.19 -2.98 9.21
CA ASN A 111 -13.32 -3.83 9.60
C ASN A 111 -14.04 -4.43 8.39
N GLU A 112 -13.53 -4.22 7.17
CA GLU A 112 -14.10 -4.78 5.95
C GLU A 112 -13.74 -6.27 5.81
N PRO A 113 -14.73 -7.19 5.83
CA PRO A 113 -14.49 -8.62 5.98
C PRO A 113 -13.83 -9.32 4.77
N ASN A 114 -13.50 -8.60 3.70
CA ASN A 114 -12.81 -9.21 2.56
C ASN A 114 -11.42 -8.58 2.30
N HIS A 115 -11.05 -7.55 3.06
CA HIS A 115 -9.72 -6.95 2.98
C HIS A 115 -8.86 -7.47 4.14
N LEU A 116 -7.63 -7.83 3.82
CA LEU A 116 -6.62 -8.23 4.78
C LEU A 116 -5.96 -6.99 5.39
N ALA A 117 -5.47 -6.10 4.55
CA ALA A 117 -4.93 -4.82 4.94
C ALA A 117 -5.01 -3.85 3.76
N GLN A 118 -4.78 -2.57 4.03
CA GLN A 118 -4.57 -1.54 3.02
C GLN A 118 -3.55 -0.54 3.54
N ALA A 119 -2.76 0.07 2.66
CA ALA A 119 -2.00 1.26 3.01
C ALA A 119 -2.04 2.33 1.92
N SER A 120 -2.00 3.58 2.36
CA SER A 120 -2.09 4.73 1.48
C SER A 120 -1.15 5.85 1.90
N SER A 121 -0.84 6.74 0.96
CA SER A 121 -0.15 7.99 1.23
C SER A 121 -0.72 9.07 0.32
N ASP A 122 -1.11 10.20 0.90
CA ASP A 122 -1.64 11.33 0.14
C ASP A 122 -0.66 11.78 -0.95
N ARG A 123 -1.18 12.34 -2.03
CA ARG A 123 -0.33 13.02 -3.02
C ARG A 123 0.11 14.38 -2.49
N VAL A 124 1.30 14.81 -2.89
CA VAL A 124 1.84 16.14 -2.50
C VAL A 124 1.01 17.31 -3.06
N ASP A 125 0.22 17.05 -4.10
CA ASP A 125 -0.79 17.95 -4.66
C ASP A 125 -1.95 17.08 -5.17
N ASP A 126 -3.13 17.24 -4.58
CA ASP A 126 -4.35 16.52 -4.88
C ASP A 126 -5.39 17.37 -5.65
N GLU A 127 -5.08 18.64 -5.93
CA GLU A 127 -6.00 19.60 -6.55
C GLU A 127 -5.63 19.89 -8.02
N SER A 128 -4.34 20.01 -8.32
CA SER A 128 -3.85 20.42 -9.63
C SER A 128 -3.98 19.28 -10.65
N ALA A 129 -4.19 19.62 -11.93
CA ALA A 129 -4.07 18.63 -13.00
C ALA A 129 -2.59 18.27 -13.23
N GLY A 130 -2.27 16.98 -13.29
CA GLY A 130 -0.89 16.51 -13.45
C GLY A 130 -0.62 15.14 -12.83
N TYR A 131 0.66 14.79 -12.80
CA TYR A 131 1.19 13.60 -12.16
C TYR A 131 1.97 14.01 -10.91
N PHE A 132 1.62 13.43 -9.77
CA PHE A 132 2.18 13.81 -8.49
C PHE A 132 2.70 12.60 -7.73
N ARG A 133 3.71 12.84 -6.90
CA ARG A 133 4.24 11.85 -5.97
C ARG A 133 3.33 11.73 -4.76
N THR A 134 3.35 10.58 -4.11
CA THR A 134 2.87 10.47 -2.73
C THR A 134 3.79 11.25 -1.79
N VAL A 135 3.31 11.56 -0.58
CA VAL A 135 4.11 12.18 0.47
C VAL A 135 5.29 11.28 0.85
N VAL A 136 5.04 9.98 1.03
CA VAL A 136 6.10 8.98 1.31
C VAL A 136 7.15 8.98 0.19
N GLN A 137 6.70 8.96 -1.07
CA GLN A 137 7.60 9.00 -2.23
C GLN A 137 8.42 10.28 -2.28
N GLN A 138 7.80 11.44 -2.06
CA GLN A 138 8.51 12.71 -2.00
C GLN A 138 9.57 12.71 -0.91
N LYS A 139 9.22 12.26 0.31
CA LYS A 139 10.13 12.23 1.46
C LYS A 139 11.30 11.28 1.24
N LEU A 140 11.07 10.10 0.67
CA LEU A 140 12.15 9.15 0.38
C LEU A 140 13.07 9.61 -0.75
N ILE A 141 12.53 10.22 -1.80
CA ILE A 141 13.31 10.63 -2.98
C ILE A 141 14.11 11.91 -2.73
N THR A 142 13.54 12.89 -2.03
CA THR A 142 14.19 14.21 -1.82
C THR A 142 14.70 14.40 -0.40
N GLY A 143 14.20 13.61 0.55
CA GLY A 143 14.38 13.84 1.98
C GLY A 143 13.56 15.01 2.53
N GLU A 144 12.71 15.64 1.73
CA GLU A 144 11.88 16.77 2.16
C GLU A 144 10.50 16.29 2.62
N ASP A 145 10.08 16.82 3.76
CA ASP A 145 8.75 16.59 4.32
C ASP A 145 7.75 17.52 3.63
N ALA A 146 6.72 16.95 3.00
CA ALA A 146 5.72 17.65 2.21
C ALA A 146 4.41 17.92 2.97
N ASN A 147 4.20 17.28 4.13
CA ASN A 147 2.94 17.31 4.87
C ASN A 147 3.10 17.75 6.34
N GLY A 148 4.33 17.99 6.80
CA GLY A 148 4.63 18.54 8.12
C GLY A 148 4.34 17.55 9.24
N ASP A 149 3.61 17.98 10.27
CA ASP A 149 3.33 17.14 11.44
C ASP A 149 2.26 16.04 11.19
N LYS A 150 1.72 15.95 9.97
CA LYS A 150 0.75 14.90 9.60
C LYS A 150 1.47 13.56 9.39
N PRO A 151 0.81 12.41 9.60
CA PRO A 151 1.32 11.12 9.16
C PRO A 151 1.60 11.13 7.65
N ASP A 152 2.72 10.54 7.24
CA ASP A 152 3.13 10.38 5.84
C ASP A 152 2.21 9.40 5.09
N GLY A 153 1.61 8.45 5.80
CA GLY A 153 0.59 7.54 5.28
C GLY A 153 -0.25 6.90 6.38
N ASP A 154 -1.24 6.13 5.96
CA ASP A 154 -2.09 5.31 6.83
C ASP A 154 -1.92 3.82 6.45
N ILE A 155 -2.01 2.94 7.45
CA ILE A 155 -2.06 1.48 7.29
C ILE A 155 -3.24 0.98 8.10
N ASP A 156 -4.17 0.32 7.43
CA ASP A 156 -5.31 -0.33 8.09
C ASP A 156 -5.14 -1.85 8.03
N VAL A 157 -5.33 -2.53 9.15
CA VAL A 157 -5.18 -3.99 9.25
C VAL A 157 -6.50 -4.62 9.70
N ASN A 158 -6.95 -5.65 8.99
CA ASN A 158 -8.11 -6.43 9.41
C ASN A 158 -7.70 -7.55 10.36
N TRP A 159 -7.98 -7.35 11.65
CA TRP A 159 -7.70 -8.35 12.68
C TRP A 159 -8.71 -9.51 12.73
N ASN A 160 -9.71 -9.55 11.84
CA ASN A 160 -10.55 -10.74 11.66
C ASN A 160 -9.85 -11.83 10.81
N ALA A 161 -8.74 -11.51 10.16
CA ALA A 161 -7.93 -12.47 9.41
C ALA A 161 -7.08 -13.36 10.34
N ASN A 162 -6.71 -14.55 9.85
CA ASN A 162 -5.97 -15.53 10.65
C ASN A 162 -4.46 -15.35 10.45
N TRP A 163 -3.92 -14.28 11.02
CA TRP A 163 -2.54 -13.87 10.78
C TRP A 163 -1.48 -14.84 11.30
N ALA A 164 -0.49 -15.12 10.45
CA ALA A 164 0.84 -15.53 10.87
C ALA A 164 1.75 -14.30 10.99
N LEU A 165 2.12 -13.94 12.21
CA LEU A 165 3.01 -12.79 12.47
C LEU A 165 4.50 -13.14 12.29
N GLY A 166 4.84 -14.44 12.29
CA GLY A 166 6.21 -14.96 12.18
C GLY A 166 6.62 -15.31 10.75
N ASP A 167 7.74 -16.03 10.63
CA ASP A 167 8.25 -16.52 9.34
C ASP A 167 7.66 -17.88 8.94
N ASP A 168 7.13 -18.63 9.89
CA ASP A 168 6.39 -19.86 9.66
C ASP A 168 4.91 -19.53 9.42
N VAL A 169 4.45 -19.67 8.17
CA VAL A 169 3.06 -19.47 7.77
C VAL A 169 2.44 -20.82 7.42
N ALA A 170 1.45 -21.25 8.19
CA ALA A 170 0.82 -22.55 7.98
C ALA A 170 -0.05 -22.54 6.72
N LYS A 171 0.29 -23.40 5.75
CA LYS A 171 -0.61 -23.76 4.66
C LYS A 171 -1.78 -24.59 5.22
N GLY A 172 -3.01 -24.18 4.92
CA GLY A 172 -4.19 -25.00 5.22
C GLY A 172 -4.13 -26.31 4.44
N GLY A 173 -4.50 -27.43 5.06
CA GLY A 173 -4.45 -28.75 4.40
C GLY A 173 -5.55 -29.71 4.85
N ASP A 174 -5.90 -30.61 3.93
CA ASP A 174 -7.02 -31.58 4.03
C ASP A 174 -6.92 -32.55 5.23
N ASP A 175 -5.72 -32.70 5.83
CA ASP A 175 -5.40 -33.79 6.78
C ASP A 175 -5.17 -33.36 8.24
N ALA A 176 -5.32 -32.08 8.62
CA ALA A 176 -5.00 -31.66 9.99
C ALA A 176 -5.99 -30.73 10.70
N GLY A 177 -7.05 -30.24 10.04
CA GLY A 177 -7.99 -29.29 10.67
C GLY A 177 -7.33 -27.98 11.15
N THR A 178 -6.10 -27.71 10.74
CA THR A 178 -5.41 -26.44 10.96
C THR A 178 -5.89 -25.46 9.91
N PRO A 179 -6.49 -24.32 10.30
CA PRO A 179 -6.86 -23.28 9.35
C PRO A 179 -5.59 -22.73 8.67
N SER A 180 -5.69 -22.43 7.38
CA SER A 180 -4.71 -21.62 6.65
C SER A 180 -4.47 -20.31 7.40
N GLN A 181 -3.23 -19.83 7.37
CA GLN A 181 -2.88 -18.53 7.89
C GLN A 181 -2.55 -17.57 6.76
N ASP A 182 -2.92 -16.30 6.94
CA ASP A 182 -2.54 -15.21 6.05
C ASP A 182 -1.15 -14.69 6.47
N ASP A 183 -0.27 -14.39 5.51
CA ASP A 183 1.09 -13.95 5.76
C ASP A 183 1.11 -12.44 6.07
N PHE A 184 1.19 -12.10 7.35
CA PHE A 184 1.16 -10.70 7.80
C PHE A 184 2.32 -9.88 7.24
N LYS A 185 3.54 -10.43 7.26
CA LYS A 185 4.72 -9.67 6.79
C LYS A 185 4.64 -9.43 5.29
N ALA A 186 4.30 -10.45 4.49
CA ALA A 186 4.16 -10.28 3.05
C ALA A 186 3.05 -9.28 2.70
N THR A 187 1.92 -9.35 3.40
CA THR A 187 0.80 -8.41 3.21
C THR A 187 1.20 -6.99 3.55
N ILE A 188 1.81 -6.73 4.71
CA ILE A 188 2.28 -5.38 5.06
C ILE A 188 3.35 -4.87 4.08
N MET A 189 4.25 -5.75 3.63
CA MET A 189 5.25 -5.38 2.63
C MET A 189 4.58 -4.95 1.32
N HIS A 190 3.56 -5.69 0.86
CA HIS A 190 2.75 -5.33 -0.30
C HIS A 190 2.10 -3.96 -0.12
N GLU A 191 1.40 -3.76 0.99
CA GLU A 191 0.70 -2.51 1.28
C GLU A 191 1.66 -1.31 1.34
N LEU A 192 2.81 -1.47 1.97
CA LEU A 192 3.82 -0.41 2.01
C LEU A 192 4.28 0.00 0.62
N VAL A 193 4.36 -0.91 -0.36
CA VAL A 193 4.73 -0.59 -1.74
C VAL A 193 3.66 0.27 -2.43
N HIS A 194 2.38 0.13 -2.10
CA HIS A 194 1.36 1.09 -2.57
C HIS A 194 1.67 2.52 -2.10
N THR A 195 2.10 2.68 -0.84
CA THR A 195 2.50 4.00 -0.30
C THR A 195 3.71 4.60 -1.01
N LEU A 196 4.55 3.77 -1.63
CA LEU A 196 5.67 4.18 -2.48
C LEU A 196 5.23 4.68 -3.87
N GLY A 197 3.92 4.73 -4.13
CA GLY A 197 3.36 5.23 -5.37
C GLY A 197 3.10 4.15 -6.42
N PHE A 198 3.11 2.86 -6.04
CA PHE A 198 2.49 1.81 -6.86
C PHE A 198 0.97 1.92 -6.70
N ASP A 199 0.37 2.94 -7.29
CA ASP A 199 -1.04 3.28 -7.11
C ASP A 199 -1.59 3.94 -8.38
N THR A 200 -2.91 3.94 -8.56
CA THR A 200 -3.56 4.49 -9.76
C THR A 200 -4.71 5.44 -9.41
N GLY A 201 -4.80 6.54 -10.16
CA GLY A 201 -5.95 7.43 -10.15
C GLY A 201 -6.94 7.15 -11.30
N ILE A 202 -6.65 6.12 -12.11
CA ILE A 202 -7.52 5.71 -13.23
C ILE A 202 -8.77 5.03 -12.64
N SER A 203 -9.92 5.60 -12.97
CA SER A 203 -11.22 5.14 -12.47
C SER A 203 -11.91 4.16 -13.42
N ALA A 204 -13.03 3.59 -12.97
CA ALA A 204 -13.83 2.64 -13.75
C ALA A 204 -14.24 3.16 -15.13
N PRO A 205 -14.49 2.28 -16.12
CA PRO A 205 -15.08 2.66 -17.40
C PRO A 205 -16.34 3.52 -17.20
N GLY A 206 -16.45 4.63 -17.95
CA GLY A 206 -17.58 5.56 -17.85
C GLY A 206 -17.57 6.49 -16.63
N SER A 207 -16.51 6.47 -15.81
CA SER A 207 -16.34 7.42 -14.70
C SER A 207 -16.18 8.86 -15.20
N ALA A 208 -16.45 9.83 -14.33
CA ALA A 208 -16.12 11.22 -14.62
C ALA A 208 -14.60 11.38 -14.83
N PRO A 209 -14.15 12.23 -15.77
CA PRO A 209 -12.72 12.42 -16.00
C PRO A 209 -12.00 12.92 -14.76
N THR A 210 -10.98 12.19 -14.33
CA THR A 210 -9.97 12.66 -13.37
C THR A 210 -8.82 13.32 -14.15
N LYS A 211 -8.10 14.24 -13.49
CA LYS A 211 -6.94 14.95 -14.08
C LYS A 211 -5.74 15.01 -13.14
N ASN A 212 -5.92 14.63 -11.87
CA ASN A 212 -4.87 14.57 -10.87
C ASN A 212 -4.55 13.09 -10.67
N HIS A 213 -3.32 12.70 -10.97
CA HIS A 213 -2.89 11.31 -11.04
C HIS A 213 -1.65 11.06 -10.17
N PRO A 214 -1.49 9.86 -9.59
CA PRO A 214 -0.19 9.41 -9.12
C PRO A 214 0.81 9.34 -10.28
N THR A 215 2.10 9.46 -9.97
CA THR A 215 3.18 9.42 -10.97
C THR A 215 3.18 8.12 -11.78
N PHE A 216 2.77 7.01 -11.16
CA PHE A 216 2.62 5.71 -11.79
C PHE A 216 1.76 5.74 -13.06
N ASP A 217 0.63 6.45 -13.04
CA ASP A 217 -0.29 6.55 -14.18
C ASP A 217 0.37 7.16 -15.43
N SER A 218 1.45 7.94 -15.27
CA SER A 218 2.20 8.50 -16.40
C SER A 218 2.91 7.43 -17.25
N PHE A 219 3.10 6.24 -16.69
CA PHE A 219 3.72 5.09 -17.33
C PHE A 219 2.71 4.05 -17.82
N VAL A 220 1.42 4.22 -17.56
CA VAL A 220 0.41 3.25 -18.00
C VAL A 220 0.19 3.37 -19.52
N VAL A 221 0.29 2.23 -20.20
CA VAL A 221 0.20 2.11 -21.65
C VAL A 221 -0.66 0.91 -22.06
N ASN A 222 -1.10 0.88 -23.32
CA ASN A 222 -1.67 -0.33 -23.92
C ASN A 222 -0.55 -1.33 -24.33
N ALA A 223 -0.94 -2.47 -24.91
CA ALA A 223 -0.01 -3.52 -25.35
C ALA A 223 1.05 -3.06 -26.38
N ASP A 224 0.74 -2.03 -27.17
CA ASP A 224 1.64 -1.47 -28.19
C ASP A 224 2.53 -0.34 -27.64
N GLY A 225 2.41 0.01 -26.35
CA GLY A 225 3.14 1.10 -25.72
C GLY A 225 2.52 2.49 -25.96
N ALA A 226 1.29 2.57 -26.46
CA ALA A 226 0.56 3.83 -26.60
C ALA A 226 0.07 4.33 -25.23
N LYS A 227 0.27 5.62 -24.97
CA LYS A 227 -0.23 6.28 -23.74
C LYS A 227 -1.75 6.25 -23.69
N VAL A 228 -2.28 5.94 -22.50
CA VAL A 228 -3.74 5.89 -22.27
C VAL A 228 -4.30 7.15 -21.62
N ILE A 229 -3.43 8.04 -21.12
CA ILE A 229 -3.81 9.37 -20.62
C ILE A 229 -3.37 10.42 -21.64
N ASN A 230 -4.28 11.35 -21.95
CA ASN A 230 -4.07 12.46 -22.87
C ASN A 230 -3.16 13.54 -22.28
N ASP A 231 -2.67 14.46 -23.11
CA ASP A 231 -1.86 15.61 -22.69
C ASP A 231 -2.60 16.57 -21.73
N ASP A 232 -3.94 16.52 -21.69
CA ASP A 232 -4.77 17.30 -20.76
C ASP A 232 -5.07 16.56 -19.44
N TYR A 233 -4.35 15.46 -19.21
CA TYR A 233 -4.45 14.54 -18.08
C TYR A 233 -5.77 13.78 -17.97
N THR A 234 -6.62 13.77 -18.99
CA THR A 234 -7.81 12.91 -18.97
C THR A 234 -7.50 11.53 -19.52
N PHE A 235 -8.14 10.49 -18.97
CA PHE A 235 -8.08 9.16 -19.57
C PHE A 235 -8.70 9.18 -20.98
N ASN A 236 -8.02 8.59 -21.95
CA ASN A 236 -8.50 8.48 -23.32
C ASN A 236 -9.52 7.35 -23.42
N THR A 237 -10.77 7.72 -23.65
CA THR A 237 -11.90 6.76 -23.65
C THR A 237 -11.81 5.67 -24.72
N ALA A 238 -10.95 5.84 -25.73
CA ALA A 238 -10.66 4.77 -26.68
C ALA A 238 -10.03 3.53 -26.03
N PHE A 239 -9.40 3.66 -24.86
CA PHE A 239 -8.80 2.57 -24.09
C PHE A 239 -9.67 2.10 -22.92
N GLU A 240 -10.93 2.55 -22.81
CA GLU A 240 -11.84 2.02 -21.77
C GLU A 240 -12.00 0.50 -21.80
N PRO A 241 -12.03 -0.19 -22.98
CA PRO A 241 -12.05 -1.64 -23.01
C PRO A 241 -10.84 -2.29 -22.32
N ASN A 242 -9.67 -1.64 -22.35
CA ASN A 242 -8.44 -2.15 -21.73
C ASN A 242 -8.52 -2.21 -20.21
N LEU A 243 -9.33 -1.34 -19.58
CA LEU A 243 -9.52 -1.28 -18.14
C LEU A 243 -10.04 -2.60 -17.55
N THR A 244 -10.73 -3.41 -18.36
CA THR A 244 -11.31 -4.71 -17.97
C THR A 244 -10.79 -5.86 -18.84
N GLY A 245 -9.58 -5.74 -19.35
CA GLY A 245 -8.88 -6.81 -20.08
C GLY A 245 -9.22 -6.92 -21.56
N GLY A 246 -10.13 -6.08 -22.08
CA GLY A 246 -10.32 -5.91 -23.51
C GLY A 246 -9.04 -5.43 -24.20
N ASP A 247 -8.91 -5.70 -25.49
CA ASP A 247 -7.77 -5.25 -26.31
C ASP A 247 -6.37 -5.57 -25.73
N GLY A 248 -6.28 -6.64 -24.93
CA GLY A 248 -5.04 -7.10 -24.31
C GLY A 248 -4.72 -6.50 -22.94
N GLY A 249 -5.59 -5.65 -22.39
CA GLY A 249 -5.40 -5.04 -21.07
C GLY A 249 -4.45 -3.85 -21.06
N LEU A 250 -3.95 -3.51 -19.88
CA LEU A 250 -3.03 -2.40 -19.63
C LEU A 250 -1.70 -2.88 -19.06
N PHE A 251 -0.68 -2.06 -19.24
CA PHE A 251 0.70 -2.40 -18.93
C PHE A 251 1.41 -1.19 -18.32
N PHE A 252 2.45 -1.45 -17.54
CA PHE A 252 3.40 -0.45 -17.08
C PHE A 252 4.56 -0.35 -18.08
N GLY A 253 4.73 0.83 -18.67
CA GLY A 253 5.66 1.13 -19.76
C GLY A 253 6.90 1.92 -19.34
N GLY A 254 7.30 1.85 -18.06
CA GLY A 254 8.52 2.48 -17.58
C GLY A 254 9.79 1.77 -18.11
N PRO A 255 10.82 2.52 -18.56
CA PRO A 255 11.99 1.92 -19.21
C PRO A 255 12.78 0.96 -18.32
N HIS A 256 12.87 1.21 -17.00
CA HIS A 256 13.58 0.32 -16.08
C HIS A 256 12.80 -0.99 -15.86
N ALA A 257 11.50 -0.90 -15.60
CA ALA A 257 10.62 -2.05 -15.48
C ALA A 257 10.58 -2.89 -16.77
N MET A 258 10.50 -2.24 -17.93
CA MET A 258 10.57 -2.90 -19.23
C MET A 258 11.92 -3.60 -19.44
N ALA A 259 13.03 -2.97 -19.06
CA ALA A 259 14.35 -3.60 -19.16
C ALA A 259 14.44 -4.89 -18.31
N ALA A 260 13.81 -4.90 -17.14
CA ALA A 260 13.68 -6.08 -16.29
C ALA A 260 12.69 -7.13 -16.83
N TYR A 261 11.87 -6.77 -17.82
CA TYR A 261 10.87 -7.61 -18.46
C TYR A 261 11.12 -7.77 -19.98
N ASP A 262 12.38 -8.08 -20.33
CA ASP A 262 12.80 -8.38 -21.71
C ASP A 262 12.49 -7.28 -22.75
N GLY A 263 12.48 -6.02 -22.31
CA GLY A 263 12.17 -4.86 -23.14
C GLY A 263 10.69 -4.69 -23.49
N LYS A 264 9.78 -5.40 -22.81
CA LYS A 264 8.33 -5.35 -23.07
C LYS A 264 7.60 -4.59 -21.95
N PRO A 265 6.45 -3.95 -22.25
CA PRO A 265 5.57 -3.42 -21.22
C PRO A 265 5.18 -4.51 -20.21
N VAL A 266 5.18 -4.16 -18.92
CA VAL A 266 4.91 -5.10 -17.82
C VAL A 266 3.39 -5.24 -17.62
N PRO A 267 2.81 -6.44 -17.67
CA PRO A 267 1.36 -6.62 -17.54
C PRO A 267 0.84 -6.16 -16.18
N LEU A 268 -0.18 -5.29 -16.21
CA LEU A 268 -0.97 -4.91 -15.04
C LEU A 268 -2.24 -5.75 -14.97
N LEU A 269 -2.80 -5.88 -13.77
CA LEU A 269 -4.07 -6.57 -13.58
C LEU A 269 -5.19 -5.77 -14.26
N THR A 270 -5.98 -6.43 -15.11
CA THR A 270 -7.16 -5.84 -15.74
C THR A 270 -8.25 -6.90 -15.83
N ASP A 271 -8.89 -7.19 -14.69
CA ASP A 271 -9.93 -8.22 -14.62
C ASP A 271 -11.23 -7.77 -15.31
N PRO A 272 -12.04 -8.72 -15.83
CA PRO A 272 -13.30 -8.40 -16.52
C PRO A 272 -14.28 -7.60 -15.65
N THR A 273 -14.27 -7.85 -14.34
CA THR A 273 -15.01 -7.06 -13.37
C THR A 273 -14.10 -5.95 -12.87
N TRP A 274 -14.50 -4.70 -13.11
CA TRP A 274 -13.74 -3.58 -12.57
C TRP A 274 -13.75 -3.60 -11.04
N SER A 275 -12.56 -3.46 -10.48
CA SER A 275 -12.34 -3.07 -9.09
C SER A 275 -11.20 -2.05 -9.07
N THR A 276 -10.95 -1.44 -7.93
CA THR A 276 -9.77 -0.59 -7.76
C THR A 276 -8.46 -1.38 -7.90
N SER A 277 -8.51 -2.72 -7.78
CA SER A 277 -7.33 -3.58 -7.89
C SER A 277 -6.80 -3.59 -9.31
N ASN A 278 -7.68 -3.38 -10.30
CA ASN A 278 -7.28 -3.19 -11.69
C ASN A 278 -6.26 -2.04 -11.76
N ILE A 279 -5.16 -2.27 -12.48
CA ILE A 279 -4.06 -1.32 -12.74
C ILE A 279 -3.17 -1.06 -11.51
N ALA A 280 -3.71 -1.16 -10.30
CA ALA A 280 -2.95 -1.03 -9.04
C ALA A 280 -2.08 -2.25 -8.70
N HIS A 281 -2.15 -3.34 -9.47
CA HIS A 281 -1.38 -4.56 -9.24
C HIS A 281 -0.70 -5.08 -10.51
N LEU A 282 0.36 -5.86 -10.33
CA LEU A 282 0.89 -6.71 -11.41
C LEU A 282 -0.12 -7.79 -11.78
N ASN A 283 -0.11 -8.23 -13.03
CA ASN A 283 -1.11 -9.16 -13.54
C ASN A 283 -0.96 -10.56 -12.90
N GLY A 284 -1.85 -10.87 -11.96
CA GLY A 284 -1.89 -12.14 -11.24
C GLY A 284 -2.14 -13.37 -12.13
N HIS A 285 -2.65 -13.19 -13.36
CA HIS A 285 -2.84 -14.29 -14.33
C HIS A 285 -1.57 -14.59 -15.13
N VAL A 286 -0.62 -13.64 -15.17
CA VAL A 286 0.66 -13.79 -15.86
C VAL A 286 1.76 -14.21 -14.89
N PHE A 287 1.81 -13.58 -13.72
CA PHE A 287 2.83 -13.83 -12.71
C PHE A 287 2.32 -14.86 -11.69
N THR A 288 2.44 -16.15 -11.99
CA THR A 288 1.89 -17.22 -11.14
C THR A 288 2.97 -18.21 -10.67
N GLY A 289 2.65 -19.00 -9.64
CA GLY A 289 3.54 -20.05 -9.11
C GLY A 289 4.91 -19.50 -8.70
N GLU A 290 5.99 -20.15 -9.15
CA GLU A 290 7.36 -19.69 -8.89
C GLU A 290 7.68 -18.29 -9.46
N ASN A 291 6.85 -17.79 -10.38
CA ASN A 291 6.99 -16.47 -10.97
C ASN A 291 6.07 -15.41 -10.31
N LYS A 292 5.33 -15.75 -9.24
CA LYS A 292 4.54 -14.79 -8.46
C LYS A 292 5.43 -13.62 -8.00
N LYS A 293 4.86 -12.41 -7.98
CA LYS A 293 5.53 -11.18 -7.54
C LYS A 293 4.89 -10.69 -6.23
N MET A 294 5.58 -9.78 -5.55
CA MET A 294 5.06 -9.19 -4.31
C MET A 294 3.78 -8.39 -4.58
N MET A 295 3.74 -7.60 -5.66
CA MET A 295 2.63 -6.76 -6.10
C MET A 295 1.58 -7.50 -6.94
N ASN A 296 1.55 -8.82 -6.87
CA ASN A 296 0.38 -9.58 -7.31
C ASN A 296 -0.80 -9.31 -6.36
N PRO A 297 -2.05 -9.30 -6.85
CA PRO A 297 -3.20 -9.08 -5.98
C PRO A 297 -3.40 -10.25 -5.00
N GLY A 298 -3.55 -9.93 -3.71
CA GLY A 298 -4.05 -10.83 -2.66
C GLY A 298 -3.08 -11.89 -2.14
N ASP A 299 -3.50 -12.51 -1.03
CA ASP A 299 -2.87 -13.68 -0.40
C ASP A 299 -3.62 -14.94 -0.85
N ASP A 300 -2.89 -15.96 -1.30
CA ASP A 300 -3.49 -17.23 -1.74
C ASP A 300 -3.85 -18.15 -0.55
N GLY A 301 -3.45 -17.80 0.68
CA GLY A 301 -3.66 -18.57 1.91
C GLY A 301 -2.89 -19.90 1.91
N ASP A 302 -1.87 -19.98 1.07
CA ASP A 302 -1.24 -21.22 0.63
C ASP A 302 0.13 -21.45 1.28
N GLY A 303 0.38 -20.79 2.40
CA GLY A 303 1.62 -20.79 3.15
C GLY A 303 2.34 -19.44 3.05
N ALA A 304 3.66 -19.44 3.19
CA ALA A 304 4.45 -18.21 3.14
C ALA A 304 4.39 -17.58 1.73
N GLU A 305 4.12 -16.28 1.70
CA GLU A 305 3.97 -15.51 0.46
C GLU A 305 5.31 -14.91 0.00
N VAL A 306 5.32 -14.26 -1.16
CA VAL A 306 6.53 -13.61 -1.70
C VAL A 306 6.94 -12.43 -0.82
N ARG A 307 8.07 -12.54 -0.11
CA ARG A 307 8.64 -11.49 0.77
C ARG A 307 9.89 -10.80 0.17
N THR A 308 10.05 -10.83 -1.15
CA THR A 308 11.11 -10.13 -1.87
C THR A 308 10.59 -9.37 -3.08
N LEU A 309 11.10 -8.16 -3.31
CA LEU A 309 10.81 -7.41 -4.54
C LEU A 309 11.60 -8.02 -5.70
N SER A 310 10.91 -8.33 -6.78
CA SER A 310 11.49 -8.80 -8.02
C SER A 310 12.22 -7.69 -8.77
N PRO A 311 13.08 -8.04 -9.75
CA PRO A 311 13.70 -7.05 -10.63
C PRO A 311 12.69 -6.15 -11.36
N VAL A 312 11.50 -6.66 -11.67
CA VAL A 312 10.42 -5.89 -12.31
C VAL A 312 9.89 -4.81 -11.36
N GLU A 313 9.62 -5.16 -10.10
CA GLU A 313 9.11 -4.20 -9.10
C GLU A 313 10.16 -3.17 -8.71
N LEU A 314 11.43 -3.58 -8.59
CA LEU A 314 12.53 -2.64 -8.41
C LEU A 314 12.68 -1.70 -9.62
N GLY A 315 12.50 -2.20 -10.84
CA GLY A 315 12.47 -1.36 -12.04
C GLY A 315 11.33 -0.35 -12.03
N ILE A 316 10.13 -0.74 -11.56
CA ILE A 316 9.01 0.18 -11.38
C ILE A 316 9.37 1.27 -10.36
N LEU A 317 10.00 0.92 -9.23
CA LEU A 317 10.46 1.91 -8.26
C LEU A 317 11.54 2.85 -8.85
N GLU A 318 12.47 2.35 -9.68
CA GLU A 318 13.42 3.22 -10.39
C GLU A 318 12.70 4.20 -11.35
N ASP A 319 11.71 3.72 -12.11
CA ASP A 319 10.89 4.56 -13.00
C ASP A 319 10.10 5.62 -12.23
N LEU A 320 9.66 5.29 -11.01
CA LEU A 320 9.04 6.23 -10.06
C LEU A 320 10.04 7.21 -9.41
N GLY A 321 11.33 7.08 -9.69
CA GLY A 321 12.38 8.01 -9.31
C GLY A 321 13.14 7.64 -8.04
N TYR A 322 12.97 6.42 -7.51
CA TYR A 322 13.76 5.92 -6.40
C TYR A 322 15.18 5.55 -6.84
N THR A 323 16.14 5.69 -5.92
CA THR A 323 17.42 4.97 -6.02
C THR A 323 17.27 3.66 -5.26
N VAL A 324 17.39 2.53 -5.96
CA VAL A 324 17.17 1.20 -5.38
C VAL A 324 18.47 0.40 -5.19
N VAL A 325 18.42 -0.58 -4.28
CA VAL A 325 19.49 -1.56 -4.04
C VAL A 325 18.97 -2.94 -4.37
N GLN A 326 19.69 -3.67 -5.22
CA GLN A 326 19.41 -5.09 -5.49
C GLN A 326 19.86 -5.93 -4.28
N ARG A 327 19.08 -6.95 -3.90
CA ARG A 327 19.36 -7.80 -2.73
C ARG A 327 19.38 -9.28 -3.11
#